data_AF-A0A1S7UIV9-F1
#
_entry.id   AF-A0A1S7UIV9-F1
#
_cell.length_a   1.000
_cell.length_b   1.000
_cell.length_c   1.000
_cell.angle_alpha   90.00
_cell.angle_beta   90.00
_cell.angle_gamma   90.00
#
_symmetry.space_group_name_H-M   'P 1'
#
loop_
_entity.id
_entity.type
_entity.pdbx_description
1 polymer ?
#
loop_
_entity_poly.entity_id
_entity_poly.type
_entity_poly.pdbx_seq_one_letter_code
_entity_poly.pdbx_strand_id
1 'polypeptide(L)'
;MQECGVDGPTTPVGLPPTNNGTQPSTCFSGRTIVTKQGDSCDSIAIANSISGASLYYINANLPDCREIPAGLELCLPQPRTTHTVQEGETCVKVGLNAGTSWMNLIDWNPMLDSRCSNIWASEPFWGHVICVSTPGGTFEDGGGSAGGDTGNGNSGGEGGEGNGYSDVIVDAPEGEIGEGTTRNCDFYVQAQEAVGCASMILGASRSTPIDLFLMVNPSLGTAAQCEGNLKAGVWYCLSPHWAWDQEQPKPKD
;
A
#
# COMPACT_ATOMS: atom_id res chain seq x y z
N MET A 1 21.55 -5.07 54.75
CA MET A 1 20.78 -4.87 53.51
C MET A 1 19.35 -5.27 53.81
N GLN A 2 18.39 -4.41 53.50
CA GLN A 2 16.97 -4.60 53.77
C GLN A 2 16.38 -5.49 52.67
N GLU A 3 15.71 -6.58 53.04
CA GLU A 3 14.94 -7.41 52.11
C GLU A 3 13.59 -6.73 51.82
N CYS A 4 13.29 -6.50 50.54
CA CYS A 4 11.98 -6.04 50.09
C CYS A 4 11.10 -7.27 49.79
N GLY A 5 10.08 -7.49 50.62
CA GLY A 5 9.01 -8.44 50.34
C GLY A 5 8.00 -7.85 49.37
N VAL A 6 7.78 -8.54 48.25
CA VAL A 6 6.64 -8.30 47.36
C VAL A 6 5.94 -9.62 47.07
N ASP A 7 4.91 -9.93 47.86
CA ASP A 7 3.86 -10.86 47.46
C ASP A 7 2.97 -10.16 46.43
N GLY A 8 3.30 -10.34 45.15
CA GLY A 8 2.45 -9.96 44.02
C GLY A 8 1.76 -11.20 43.45
N PRO A 9 0.47 -11.15 43.05
CA PRO A 9 -0.21 -12.28 42.45
C PRO A 9 0.44 -12.64 41.11
N THR A 10 1.07 -13.81 41.02
CA THR A 10 1.59 -14.40 39.79
C THR A 10 0.47 -15.04 38.98
N THR A 11 -0.50 -14.24 38.54
CA THR A 11 -1.36 -14.65 37.44
C THR A 11 -0.64 -14.26 36.16
N PRO A 12 -0.36 -15.20 35.23
CA PRO A 12 0.19 -14.85 33.93
C PRO A 12 -0.77 -13.86 33.27
N VAL A 13 -0.33 -12.62 33.10
CA VAL A 13 -1.01 -11.68 32.20
C VAL A 13 -0.93 -12.33 30.83
N GLY A 14 -2.07 -12.78 30.31
CA GLY A 14 -2.16 -13.26 28.94
C GLY A 14 -1.52 -12.21 28.03
N LEU A 15 -0.65 -12.66 27.12
CA LEU A 15 -0.02 -11.76 26.15
C LEU A 15 -1.13 -10.90 25.53
N PRO A 16 -0.96 -9.57 25.46
CA PRO A 16 -1.95 -8.71 24.83
C PRO A 16 -2.20 -9.22 23.42
N PRO A 17 -3.46 -9.26 22.94
CA PRO A 17 -3.77 -9.67 21.58
C PRO A 17 -2.92 -8.81 20.64
N THR A 18 -2.15 -9.47 19.77
CA THR A 18 -1.42 -8.81 18.70
C THR A 18 -2.46 -8.20 17.77
N ASN A 19 -2.70 -6.89 17.89
CA ASN A 19 -3.51 -6.17 16.93
C ASN A 19 -2.83 -6.24 15.56
N ASN A 20 -3.33 -7.09 14.66
CA ASN A 20 -2.90 -7.17 13.26
C ASN A 20 -3.50 -6.02 12.45
N GLY A 21 -3.19 -4.80 12.87
CA GLY A 21 -3.63 -3.57 12.23
C GLY A 21 -2.76 -2.40 12.67
N THR A 22 -2.29 -1.61 11.72
CA THR A 22 -1.47 -0.42 11.97
C THR A 22 -2.34 0.82 11.79
N GLN A 23 -2.23 1.79 12.70
CA GLN A 23 -2.66 3.16 12.42
C GLN A 23 -1.68 3.75 11.39
N PRO A 24 -2.11 4.36 10.28
CA PRO A 24 -1.19 5.07 9.39
C PRO A 24 -0.37 6.05 10.23
N SER A 25 0.92 5.79 10.40
CA SER A 25 1.82 6.76 10.99
C SER A 25 1.91 7.95 10.03
N THR A 26 2.11 9.15 10.57
CA THR A 26 2.59 10.28 9.78
C THR A 26 3.93 9.86 9.18
N CYS A 27 3.90 9.47 7.90
CA CYS A 27 5.01 9.01 7.07
C CYS A 27 5.73 7.72 7.49
N PHE A 28 5.23 6.56 7.04
CA PHE A 28 5.82 5.23 7.30
C PHE A 28 7.30 5.10 6.88
N SER A 29 7.71 5.73 5.79
CA SER A 29 9.11 5.71 5.33
C SER A 29 10.07 6.49 6.23
N GLY A 30 9.56 7.36 7.11
CA GLY A 30 10.33 8.35 7.87
C GLY A 30 11.00 9.42 7.00
N ARG A 31 10.71 9.47 5.68
CA ARG A 31 11.32 10.42 4.73
C ARG A 31 10.35 11.54 4.44
N THR A 32 10.73 12.78 4.73
CA THR A 32 9.92 13.97 4.42
C THR A 32 10.71 15.01 3.62
N ILE A 33 9.97 15.90 2.95
CA ILE A 33 10.51 17.12 2.33
C ILE A 33 9.64 18.32 2.70
N VAL A 34 10.19 19.51 2.51
CA VAL A 34 9.42 20.77 2.51
C VAL A 34 9.46 21.33 1.10
N THR A 35 8.27 21.57 0.54
CA THR A 35 8.11 22.05 -0.84
C THR A 35 8.64 23.46 -1.02
N LYS A 36 9.09 23.75 -2.25
CA LYS A 36 9.61 25.04 -2.70
C LYS A 36 8.73 25.58 -3.82
N GLN A 37 8.89 26.88 -4.09
CA GLN A 37 8.17 27.51 -5.17
C GLN A 37 8.54 26.88 -6.51
N GLY A 38 7.53 26.46 -7.28
CA GLY A 38 7.71 25.79 -8.57
C GLY A 38 7.78 24.26 -8.49
N ASP A 39 7.67 23.68 -7.29
CA ASP A 39 7.57 22.24 -7.16
C ASP A 39 6.25 21.73 -7.76
N SER A 40 6.35 20.63 -8.50
CA SER A 40 5.25 19.78 -8.97
C SER A 40 5.48 18.34 -8.51
N CYS A 41 4.44 17.50 -8.54
CA CYS A 41 4.59 16.08 -8.21
C CYS A 41 5.63 15.40 -9.10
N ASP A 42 5.70 15.72 -10.40
CA ASP A 42 6.71 15.18 -11.30
C ASP A 42 8.13 15.60 -10.92
N SER A 43 8.33 16.89 -10.61
CA SER A 43 9.66 17.38 -10.22
C SER A 43 10.14 16.72 -8.92
N ILE A 44 9.26 16.56 -7.94
CA ILE A 44 9.55 15.90 -6.67
C ILE A 44 9.79 14.41 -6.89
N ALA A 45 8.96 13.77 -7.71
CA ALA A 45 9.03 12.35 -8.01
C ALA A 45 10.34 11.98 -8.69
N ILE A 46 10.76 12.76 -9.71
CA ILE A 46 12.05 12.60 -10.39
C ILE A 46 13.20 12.80 -9.39
N ALA A 47 13.18 13.88 -8.60
CA ALA A 47 14.25 14.22 -7.68
C ALA A 47 14.44 13.20 -6.55
N ASN A 48 13.39 12.46 -6.18
CA ASN A 48 13.39 11.53 -5.07
C ASN A 48 13.25 10.06 -5.48
N SER A 49 13.17 9.79 -6.79
CA SER A 49 13.00 8.45 -7.36
C SER A 49 11.76 7.74 -6.80
N ILE A 50 10.60 8.39 -6.86
CA ILE A 50 9.32 7.86 -6.37
C ILE A 50 8.23 8.02 -7.44
N SER A 51 7.09 7.35 -7.27
CA SER A 51 5.91 7.56 -8.11
C SER A 51 5.19 8.85 -7.73
N GLY A 52 4.77 9.64 -8.74
CA GLY A 52 3.95 10.83 -8.54
C GLY A 52 2.58 10.48 -7.94
N ALA A 53 1.98 9.37 -8.36
CA ALA A 53 0.75 8.86 -7.77
C ALA A 53 0.94 8.50 -6.30
N SER A 54 2.01 7.79 -5.95
CA SER A 54 2.27 7.48 -4.54
C SER A 54 2.49 8.74 -3.70
N LEU A 55 3.19 9.75 -4.22
CA LEU A 55 3.35 11.04 -3.55
C LEU A 55 2.01 11.74 -3.32
N TYR A 56 1.17 11.83 -4.36
CA TYR A 56 -0.14 12.47 -4.29
C TYR A 56 -1.02 11.81 -3.22
N TYR A 57 -1.17 10.48 -3.28
CA TYR A 57 -2.12 9.80 -2.42
C TYR A 57 -1.67 9.69 -0.97
N ILE A 58 -0.39 9.55 -0.64
CA ILE A 58 0.01 9.48 0.79
C ILE A 58 -0.07 10.83 1.50
N ASN A 59 -0.22 11.94 0.77
CA ASN A 59 -0.26 13.29 1.30
C ASN A 59 -1.63 13.94 1.07
N ALA A 60 -2.59 13.67 1.95
CA ALA A 60 -3.96 14.20 1.84
C ALA A 60 -4.05 15.74 1.81
N ASN A 61 -3.03 16.44 2.32
CA ASN A 61 -2.95 17.90 2.29
C ASN A 61 -2.39 18.46 0.97
N LEU A 62 -2.09 17.61 -0.03
CA LEU A 62 -1.58 18.02 -1.33
C LEU A 62 -2.75 18.33 -2.27
N PRO A 63 -2.99 19.61 -2.63
CA PRO A 63 -4.24 20.00 -3.32
C PRO A 63 -4.18 19.83 -4.84
N ASP A 64 -3.03 20.10 -5.47
CA ASP A 64 -2.80 19.97 -6.91
C ASP A 64 -1.34 19.59 -7.16
N CYS A 65 -1.10 18.59 -8.00
CA CYS A 65 0.23 18.13 -8.38
C CYS A 65 0.91 18.99 -9.45
N ARG A 66 0.20 19.91 -10.10
CA ARG A 66 0.78 20.79 -11.14
C ARG A 66 1.65 21.87 -10.55
N GLU A 67 1.17 22.52 -9.50
CA GLU A 67 1.85 23.62 -8.81
C GLU A 67 1.61 23.52 -7.30
N ILE A 68 2.60 23.00 -6.58
CA ILE A 68 2.50 22.79 -5.15
C ILE A 68 2.96 24.07 -4.42
N PRO A 69 2.16 24.60 -3.47
CA PRO A 69 2.58 25.74 -2.65
C PRO A 69 3.86 25.43 -1.88
N ALA A 70 4.73 26.44 -1.74
CA ALA A 70 5.94 26.31 -0.92
C ALA A 70 5.61 26.20 0.57
N GLY A 71 6.44 25.49 1.33
CA GLY A 71 6.32 25.35 2.79
C GLY A 71 5.41 24.21 3.26
N LEU A 72 4.94 23.36 2.34
CA LEU A 72 4.18 22.16 2.69
C LEU A 72 5.16 21.03 3.04
N GLU A 73 4.98 20.41 4.19
CA GLU A 73 5.70 19.19 4.55
C GLU A 73 5.02 17.98 3.91
N LEU A 74 5.76 17.23 3.10
CA LEU A 74 5.27 16.04 2.41
C LEU A 74 6.05 14.80 2.83
N CYS A 75 5.34 13.70 3.04
CA CYS A 75 5.93 12.37 3.13
C CYS A 75 6.36 11.86 1.76
N LEU A 76 7.49 11.15 1.71
CA LEU A 76 8.00 10.47 0.52
C LEU A 76 7.93 8.94 0.68
N PRO A 77 7.46 8.18 -0.32
CA PRO A 77 7.65 6.72 -0.35
C PRO A 77 9.13 6.30 -0.34
N GLN A 78 9.40 5.00 -0.21
CA GLN A 78 10.76 4.47 -0.46
C GLN A 78 11.16 4.64 -1.93
N PRO A 79 12.44 4.95 -2.22
CA PRO A 79 12.90 5.20 -3.58
C PRO A 79 12.97 3.91 -4.41
N ARG A 80 12.69 4.03 -5.72
CA ARG A 80 12.68 2.96 -6.73
C ARG A 80 13.17 3.51 -8.06
N THR A 81 13.52 2.64 -9.01
CA THR A 81 13.74 3.10 -10.39
C THR A 81 12.43 3.63 -10.94
N THR A 82 12.47 4.80 -11.58
CA THR A 82 11.27 5.46 -12.11
C THR A 82 11.34 5.65 -13.62
N HIS A 83 10.18 5.70 -14.26
CA HIS A 83 10.00 6.11 -15.65
C HIS A 83 9.04 7.30 -15.71
N THR A 84 9.40 8.33 -16.46
CA THR A 84 8.45 9.40 -16.82
C THR A 84 7.72 8.93 -18.07
N VAL A 85 6.47 8.53 -17.89
CA VAL A 85 5.59 8.11 -18.98
C VAL A 85 5.53 9.23 -20.03
N GLN A 86 5.23 8.91 -21.27
CA GLN A 86 4.94 9.90 -22.31
C GLN A 86 3.52 9.71 -22.83
N GLU A 87 2.94 10.77 -23.39
CA GLU A 87 1.61 10.70 -23.99
C GLU A 87 1.54 9.58 -25.04
N GLY A 88 0.54 8.70 -24.91
CA GLY A 88 0.34 7.55 -25.77
C GLY A 88 1.20 6.31 -25.44
N GLU A 89 2.05 6.35 -24.40
CA GLU A 89 2.68 5.13 -23.90
C GLU A 89 1.68 4.20 -23.23
N THR A 90 1.95 2.91 -23.33
CA THR A 90 1.17 1.86 -22.67
C THR A 90 2.04 1.15 -21.64
N CYS A 91 1.40 0.59 -20.62
CA CYS A 91 2.06 -0.25 -19.63
C CYS A 91 2.88 -1.39 -20.25
N VAL A 92 2.39 -1.98 -21.35
CA VAL A 92 3.14 -3.02 -22.08
C VAL A 92 4.45 -2.48 -22.63
N LYS A 93 4.43 -1.31 -23.28
CA LYS A 93 5.63 -0.70 -23.85
C LYS A 93 6.61 -0.25 -22.77
N VAL A 94 6.10 0.37 -21.70
CA VAL A 94 6.94 0.79 -20.56
C VAL A 94 7.58 -0.42 -19.89
N GLY A 95 6.80 -1.49 -19.64
CA GLY A 95 7.30 -2.71 -19.03
C GLY A 95 8.40 -3.35 -19.85
N LEU A 96 8.18 -3.52 -21.16
CA LEU A 96 9.19 -4.05 -22.08
C LEU A 96 10.48 -3.22 -22.08
N ASN A 97 10.37 -1.89 -22.12
CA ASN A 97 11.53 -1.00 -22.10
C ASN A 97 12.29 -1.04 -20.77
N ALA A 98 11.58 -1.26 -19.67
CA ALA A 98 12.17 -1.40 -18.33
C ALA A 98 12.63 -2.84 -18.01
N GLY A 99 12.45 -3.80 -18.93
CA GLY A 99 12.82 -5.20 -18.71
C GLY A 99 11.92 -5.93 -17.69
N THR A 100 10.67 -5.50 -17.55
CA THR A 100 9.69 -6.04 -16.59
C THR A 100 8.35 -6.35 -17.25
N SER A 101 7.45 -7.02 -16.53
CA SER A 101 6.08 -7.26 -16.99
C SER A 101 5.19 -6.04 -16.75
N TRP A 102 4.15 -5.85 -17.55
CA TRP A 102 3.16 -4.80 -17.29
C TRP A 102 2.35 -5.06 -16.02
N MET A 103 2.23 -6.32 -15.59
CA MET A 103 1.61 -6.70 -14.32
C MET A 103 2.45 -6.19 -13.14
N ASN A 104 3.77 -6.37 -13.21
CA ASN A 104 4.69 -5.84 -12.19
C ASN A 104 4.59 -4.31 -12.07
N LEU A 105 4.35 -3.60 -13.19
CA LEU A 105 4.13 -2.15 -13.14
C LEU A 105 2.88 -1.77 -12.33
N ILE A 106 1.81 -2.55 -12.44
CA ILE A 106 0.59 -2.34 -11.63
C ILE A 106 0.90 -2.62 -10.16
N ASP A 107 1.59 -3.72 -9.87
CA ASP A 107 1.95 -4.09 -8.49
C ASP A 107 2.80 -3.01 -7.81
N TRP A 108 3.70 -2.38 -8.57
CA TRP A 108 4.57 -1.33 -8.06
C TRP A 108 3.92 0.06 -8.03
N ASN A 109 2.78 0.23 -8.70
CA ASN A 109 2.02 1.47 -8.77
C ASN A 109 0.54 1.17 -8.58
N PRO A 110 0.08 0.91 -7.33
CA PRO A 110 -1.28 0.42 -7.05
C PRO A 110 -2.40 1.42 -7.41
N MET A 111 -2.04 2.62 -7.88
CA MET A 111 -2.95 3.61 -8.45
C MET A 111 -3.26 3.40 -9.91
N LEU A 112 -2.51 2.54 -10.59
CA LEU A 112 -2.87 2.06 -11.91
C LEU A 112 -4.05 1.10 -11.77
N ASP A 113 -5.04 1.24 -12.64
CA ASP A 113 -6.11 0.25 -12.72
C ASP A 113 -5.56 -1.10 -13.23
N SER A 114 -6.30 -2.19 -13.06
CA SER A 114 -5.86 -3.54 -13.48
C SER A 114 -5.69 -3.71 -14.99
N ARG A 115 -6.12 -2.76 -15.80
CA ARG A 115 -5.86 -2.71 -17.24
C ARG A 115 -4.74 -1.73 -17.59
N CYS A 116 -4.18 -1.06 -16.59
CA CYS A 116 -3.25 0.05 -16.70
C CYS A 116 -3.70 1.10 -17.75
N SER A 117 -5.01 1.36 -17.79
CA SER A 117 -5.59 2.27 -18.77
C SER A 117 -5.37 3.74 -18.40
N ASN A 118 -5.07 4.00 -17.13
CA ASN A 118 -4.85 5.30 -16.54
C ASN A 118 -3.35 5.65 -16.35
N ILE A 119 -2.43 4.98 -17.04
CA ILE A 119 -0.97 5.24 -16.93
C ILE A 119 -0.58 6.69 -17.27
N TRP A 120 -1.36 7.35 -18.13
CA TRP A 120 -1.25 8.75 -18.50
C TRP A 120 -2.50 9.54 -18.04
N ALA A 121 -2.99 9.27 -16.83
CA ALA A 121 -4.18 9.96 -16.31
C ALA A 121 -3.94 11.47 -16.18
N SER A 122 -4.95 12.24 -16.55
CA SER A 122 -5.00 13.69 -16.33
C SER A 122 -5.97 14.10 -15.23
N GLU A 123 -6.84 13.19 -14.75
CA GLU A 123 -7.86 13.47 -13.75
C GLU A 123 -8.09 12.27 -12.79
N PRO A 124 -7.84 12.43 -11.47
CA PRO A 124 -7.05 13.51 -10.90
C PRO A 124 -5.62 13.47 -11.45
N PHE A 125 -4.99 14.63 -11.65
CA PHE A 125 -3.61 14.69 -12.10
C PHE A 125 -2.67 14.43 -10.92
N TRP A 126 -1.94 13.32 -10.97
CA TRP A 126 -0.93 12.97 -9.97
C TRP A 126 0.50 12.99 -10.53
N GLY A 127 0.69 13.57 -11.72
CA GLY A 127 1.92 13.48 -12.48
C GLY A 127 2.02 12.23 -13.35
N HIS A 128 3.18 12.05 -13.93
CA HIS A 128 3.52 11.12 -15.00
C HIS A 128 4.71 10.21 -14.67
N VAL A 129 5.28 10.36 -13.48
CA VAL A 129 6.39 9.52 -13.01
C VAL A 129 5.83 8.29 -12.30
N ILE A 130 6.19 7.10 -12.79
CA ILE A 130 5.82 5.81 -12.19
C ILE A 130 7.05 5.01 -11.77
N CYS A 131 6.89 4.10 -10.82
CA CYS A 131 7.91 3.12 -10.45
C CYS A 131 8.01 2.01 -11.51
N VAL A 132 9.22 1.60 -11.87
CA VAL A 132 9.50 0.49 -12.79
C VAL A 132 10.45 -0.56 -12.19
N SER A 133 10.61 -0.53 -10.87
CA SER A 133 11.28 -1.58 -10.09
C SER A 133 10.72 -1.64 -8.66
N THR A 134 11.11 -2.68 -7.93
CA THR A 134 10.85 -2.86 -6.49
C THR A 134 11.62 -1.83 -5.64
N PRO A 135 11.19 -1.59 -4.37
CA PRO A 135 12.02 -0.90 -3.38
C PRO A 135 13.44 -1.50 -3.31
N GLY A 136 14.47 -0.68 -3.44
CA GLY A 136 15.87 -1.12 -3.40
C GLY A 136 16.52 -1.42 -4.75
N GLY A 137 15.78 -1.33 -5.86
CA GLY A 137 16.31 -1.53 -7.22
C GLY A 137 16.35 -2.99 -7.67
N THR A 138 16.91 -3.23 -8.86
CA THR A 138 17.09 -4.58 -9.39
C THR A 138 18.17 -5.31 -8.61
N PHE A 139 17.86 -6.51 -8.10
CA PHE A 139 18.87 -7.44 -7.63
C PHE A 139 19.79 -7.76 -8.80
N GLU A 140 21.05 -7.31 -8.77
CA GLU A 140 22.04 -7.79 -9.73
C GLU A 140 22.38 -9.22 -9.32
N ASP A 141 21.80 -10.18 -10.04
CA ASP A 141 22.09 -11.59 -9.86
C ASP A 141 23.57 -11.82 -10.21
N GLY A 142 24.41 -11.88 -9.16
CA GLY A 142 25.85 -12.02 -9.24
C GLY A 142 26.24 -13.41 -9.71
N GLY A 143 25.97 -13.71 -10.98
CA GLY A 143 26.59 -14.78 -11.75
C GLY A 143 26.57 -16.17 -11.11
N GLY A 144 25.54 -16.93 -11.45
CA GLY A 144 25.63 -18.39 -11.56
C GLY A 144 25.02 -19.17 -10.40
N SER A 145 23.75 -19.51 -10.55
CA SER A 145 23.29 -20.84 -10.14
C SER A 145 22.09 -21.28 -10.97
N ALA A 146 22.28 -22.33 -11.75
CA ALA A 146 21.20 -23.11 -12.31
C ALA A 146 20.49 -23.83 -11.15
N GLY A 147 19.44 -23.20 -10.62
CA GLY A 147 18.59 -23.75 -9.58
C GLY A 147 17.22 -23.11 -9.73
N GLY A 148 16.31 -23.78 -10.43
CA GLY A 148 14.91 -23.40 -10.49
C GLY A 148 14.26 -23.62 -9.13
N ASP A 149 14.34 -22.62 -8.28
CA ASP A 149 13.46 -22.43 -7.14
C ASP A 149 13.24 -20.92 -7.00
N THR A 150 12.26 -20.41 -7.74
CA THR A 150 11.60 -19.15 -7.40
C THR A 150 10.91 -19.37 -6.06
N GLY A 151 11.61 -19.03 -4.98
CA GLY A 151 11.02 -19.09 -3.65
C GLY A 151 9.73 -18.29 -3.63
N ASN A 152 8.61 -18.96 -3.36
CA ASN A 152 7.31 -18.34 -3.07
C ASN A 152 7.41 -17.63 -1.72
N GLY A 153 8.10 -16.49 -1.71
CA GLY A 153 8.31 -15.64 -0.53
C GLY A 153 7.09 -14.78 -0.28
N ASN A 154 6.00 -15.41 0.17
CA ASN A 154 4.71 -14.81 0.50
C ASN A 154 4.77 -14.00 1.82
N SER A 155 5.80 -13.19 1.99
CA SER A 155 6.02 -12.33 3.15
C SER A 155 6.23 -10.91 2.65
N GLY A 156 5.14 -10.14 2.58
CA GLY A 156 5.13 -8.75 2.15
C GLY A 156 5.83 -7.81 3.14
N GLY A 157 7.14 -8.01 3.34
CA GLY A 157 8.04 -6.99 3.87
C GLY A 157 8.50 -6.03 2.76
N GLU A 158 9.28 -5.01 3.14
CA GLU A 158 9.87 -4.04 2.19
C GLU A 158 10.69 -4.79 1.12
N GLY A 159 10.09 -4.93 -0.08
CA GLY A 159 10.67 -5.64 -1.22
C GLY A 159 9.88 -6.84 -1.78
N GLY A 160 8.71 -7.18 -1.25
CA GLY A 160 7.95 -8.38 -1.70
C GLY A 160 7.15 -8.22 -3.01
N GLU A 161 7.29 -9.20 -3.91
CA GLU A 161 6.46 -9.45 -5.11
C GLU A 161 5.09 -10.05 -4.72
N GLY A 162 4.31 -9.33 -3.91
CA GLY A 162 2.99 -9.80 -3.46
C GLY A 162 1.88 -9.39 -4.43
N ASN A 163 0.99 -10.32 -4.78
CA ASN A 163 -0.23 -10.09 -5.57
C ASN A 163 -1.42 -9.54 -4.74
N GLY A 164 -1.16 -9.11 -3.50
CA GLY A 164 -2.16 -8.60 -2.55
C GLY A 164 -2.88 -9.67 -1.72
N TYR A 165 -2.75 -10.97 -2.04
CA TYR A 165 -3.38 -12.06 -1.29
C TYR A 165 -2.51 -12.57 -0.14
N SER A 166 -3.15 -13.25 0.82
CA SER A 166 -2.50 -13.98 1.90
C SER A 166 -2.95 -15.45 1.95
N ASP A 167 -2.12 -16.30 2.57
CA ASP A 167 -2.45 -17.70 2.90
C ASP A 167 -2.90 -17.86 4.36
N VAL A 168 -3.02 -16.74 5.09
CA VAL A 168 -3.41 -16.69 6.50
C VAL A 168 -4.77 -16.00 6.63
N ILE A 169 -5.55 -16.41 7.63
CA ILE A 169 -6.74 -15.70 8.09
C ILE A 169 -6.55 -15.39 9.55
N VAL A 170 -6.80 -14.14 9.93
CA VAL A 170 -6.75 -13.69 11.32
C VAL A 170 -8.11 -13.19 11.77
N ASP A 171 -8.31 -13.15 13.08
CA ASP A 171 -9.51 -12.58 13.65
C ASP A 171 -9.62 -11.09 13.32
N ALA A 172 -10.84 -10.66 13.00
CA ALA A 172 -11.12 -9.25 12.75
C ALA A 172 -10.81 -8.41 14.01
N PRO A 173 -10.22 -7.21 13.86
CA PRO A 173 -9.99 -6.30 14.98
C PRO A 173 -11.29 -5.94 15.71
N GLU A 174 -11.16 -5.54 16.97
CA GLU A 174 -12.27 -4.97 17.72
C GLU A 174 -12.72 -3.64 17.08
N GLY A 175 -14.03 -3.50 16.87
CA GLY A 175 -14.64 -2.28 16.31
C GLY A 175 -15.60 -2.56 15.16
N GLU A 176 -15.99 -1.50 14.47
CA GLU A 176 -16.85 -1.58 13.29
C GLU A 176 -16.06 -2.08 12.08
N ILE A 177 -16.58 -3.11 11.42
CA ILE A 177 -16.07 -3.64 10.16
C ILE A 177 -16.95 -3.08 9.05
N GLY A 178 -16.34 -2.57 7.98
CA GLY A 178 -17.05 -1.97 6.86
C GLY A 178 -18.06 -2.94 6.26
N GLU A 179 -19.23 -2.44 5.86
CA GLU A 179 -20.30 -3.28 5.34
C GLU A 179 -19.81 -4.10 4.12
N GLY A 180 -20.05 -5.41 4.17
CA GLY A 180 -19.64 -6.36 3.14
C GLY A 180 -18.14 -6.67 3.08
N THR A 181 -17.31 -6.07 3.94
CA THR A 181 -15.88 -6.40 4.05
C THR A 181 -15.69 -7.89 4.36
N THR A 182 -14.83 -8.57 3.60
CA THR A 182 -14.52 -9.99 3.88
C THR A 182 -13.89 -10.16 5.26
N ARG A 183 -14.27 -11.24 5.95
CA ARG A 183 -13.63 -11.65 7.21
C ARG A 183 -12.50 -12.66 7.01
N ASN A 184 -12.37 -13.21 5.80
CA ASN A 184 -11.27 -14.08 5.40
C ASN A 184 -10.07 -13.21 5.02
N CYS A 185 -9.50 -12.56 6.03
CA CYS A 185 -8.49 -11.53 5.83
C CYS A 185 -7.33 -11.76 6.79
N ASP A 186 -6.10 -11.49 6.33
CA ASP A 186 -4.88 -11.56 7.13
C ASP A 186 -4.53 -10.21 7.77
N PHE A 187 -4.88 -9.13 7.07
CA PHE A 187 -4.53 -7.79 7.51
C PHE A 187 -5.66 -6.81 7.29
N TYR A 188 -6.09 -6.18 8.37
CA TYR A 188 -7.10 -5.13 8.34
C TYR A 188 -6.44 -3.75 8.49
N VAL A 189 -7.03 -2.77 7.83
CA VAL A 189 -6.61 -1.37 7.91
C VAL A 189 -7.78 -0.53 8.41
N GLN A 190 -7.54 0.31 9.42
CA GLN A 190 -8.57 1.20 9.97
C GLN A 190 -8.53 2.54 9.24
N ALA A 191 -9.65 2.94 8.67
CA ALA A 191 -9.79 4.26 8.05
C ALA A 191 -9.62 5.36 9.08
N GLN A 192 -8.86 6.40 8.71
CA GLN A 192 -8.62 7.57 9.55
C GLN A 192 -9.30 8.79 8.93
N GLU A 193 -9.52 9.84 9.72
CA GLU A 193 -9.99 11.12 9.19
C GLU A 193 -8.97 11.67 8.18
N ALA A 194 -9.47 12.16 7.04
CA ALA A 194 -8.68 12.74 5.95
C ALA A 194 -7.59 11.82 5.36
N VAL A 195 -7.70 10.49 5.52
CA VAL A 195 -6.82 9.51 4.84
C VAL A 195 -7.64 8.80 3.77
N GLY A 196 -7.25 8.94 2.51
CA GLY A 196 -7.95 8.31 1.40
C GLY A 196 -7.65 6.83 1.21
N CYS A 197 -8.46 6.15 0.40
CA CYS A 197 -8.35 4.70 0.23
C CYS A 197 -6.98 4.23 -0.30
N ALA A 198 -6.45 4.97 -1.27
CA ALA A 198 -5.12 4.75 -1.80
C ALA A 198 -4.02 4.97 -0.75
N SER A 199 -4.19 5.98 0.10
CA SER A 199 -3.29 6.29 1.20
C SER A 199 -3.26 5.17 2.23
N MET A 200 -4.40 4.52 2.49
CA MET A 200 -4.48 3.37 3.39
C MET A 200 -3.73 2.16 2.85
N ILE A 201 -3.86 1.88 1.55
CA ILE A 201 -3.13 0.79 0.88
C ILE A 201 -1.62 1.05 0.92
N LEU A 202 -1.21 2.25 0.48
CA LEU A 202 0.19 2.64 0.40
C LEU A 202 0.85 2.81 1.78
N GLY A 203 0.13 3.38 2.74
CA GLY A 203 0.62 3.63 4.10
C GLY A 203 0.82 2.36 4.91
N ALA A 204 0.07 1.30 4.61
CA ALA A 204 0.26 -0.02 5.21
C ALA A 204 1.38 -0.85 4.55
N SER A 205 2.05 -0.31 3.52
CA SER A 205 3.17 -0.94 2.81
C SER A 205 2.89 -2.36 2.30
N ARG A 206 1.66 -2.59 1.83
CA ARG A 206 1.28 -3.86 1.18
C ARG A 206 1.07 -3.64 -0.32
N SER A 207 1.47 -4.64 -1.11
CA SER A 207 1.28 -4.66 -2.57
C SER A 207 -0.16 -5.08 -2.95
N THR A 208 -1.18 -4.64 -2.23
CA THR A 208 -2.58 -4.93 -2.57
C THR A 208 -3.05 -4.01 -3.68
N PRO A 209 -3.45 -4.51 -4.87
CA PRO A 209 -4.02 -3.68 -5.92
C PRO A 209 -5.31 -2.99 -5.46
N ILE A 210 -5.56 -1.75 -5.91
CA ILE A 210 -6.73 -0.99 -5.48
C ILE A 210 -8.05 -1.67 -5.87
N ASP A 211 -8.11 -2.35 -7.01
CA ASP A 211 -9.31 -3.08 -7.42
C ASP A 211 -9.57 -4.31 -6.55
N LEU A 212 -8.54 -5.05 -6.15
CA LEU A 212 -8.66 -6.13 -5.16
C LEU A 212 -9.15 -5.57 -3.82
N PHE A 213 -8.56 -4.46 -3.35
CA PHE A 213 -9.00 -3.80 -2.11
C PHE A 213 -10.49 -3.39 -2.19
N LEU A 214 -10.94 -2.78 -3.28
CA LEU A 214 -12.34 -2.41 -3.45
C LEU A 214 -13.26 -3.63 -3.60
N MET A 215 -12.79 -4.69 -4.24
CA MET A 215 -13.54 -5.92 -4.44
C MET A 215 -13.86 -6.62 -3.11
N VAL A 216 -12.89 -6.67 -2.20
CA VAL A 216 -13.08 -7.32 -0.88
C VAL A 216 -13.70 -6.39 0.17
N ASN A 217 -13.92 -5.12 -0.17
CA ASN A 217 -14.57 -4.09 0.65
C ASN A 217 -15.68 -3.37 -0.15
N PRO A 218 -16.76 -4.06 -0.54
CA PRO A 218 -17.73 -3.57 -1.51
C PRO A 218 -18.46 -2.29 -1.12
N SER A 219 -18.58 -1.97 0.17
CA SER A 219 -19.16 -0.68 0.63
C SER A 219 -18.35 0.54 0.17
N LEU A 220 -17.10 0.38 -0.21
CA LEU A 220 -16.26 1.44 -0.74
C LEU A 220 -16.59 1.80 -2.21
N GLY A 221 -17.25 0.90 -2.96
CA GLY A 221 -17.63 1.14 -4.34
C GLY A 221 -16.43 1.13 -5.30
N THR A 222 -16.43 2.04 -6.28
CA THR A 222 -15.32 2.19 -7.24
C THR A 222 -14.20 3.08 -6.70
N ALA A 223 -13.03 3.10 -7.36
CA ALA A 223 -11.90 3.95 -6.96
C ALA A 223 -12.27 5.44 -6.85
N ALA A 224 -13.16 5.93 -7.73
CA ALA A 224 -13.67 7.30 -7.71
C ALA A 224 -14.66 7.58 -6.56
N GLN A 225 -15.33 6.54 -6.04
CA GLN A 225 -16.31 6.65 -4.96
C GLN A 225 -15.69 6.38 -3.58
N CYS A 226 -14.57 5.66 -3.54
CA CYS A 226 -13.95 5.16 -2.33
C CYS A 226 -13.73 6.25 -1.29
N GLU A 227 -13.18 7.39 -1.72
CA GLU A 227 -12.91 8.53 -0.83
C GLU A 227 -14.16 9.03 -0.10
N GLY A 228 -15.29 9.13 -0.80
CA GLY A 228 -16.55 9.59 -0.21
C GLY A 228 -17.28 8.54 0.62
N ASN A 229 -16.98 7.26 0.40
CA ASN A 229 -17.59 6.14 1.11
C ASN A 229 -16.78 5.69 2.34
N LEU A 230 -15.53 6.15 2.45
CA LEU A 230 -14.65 5.80 3.54
C LEU A 230 -15.14 6.41 4.86
N LYS A 231 -15.23 5.59 5.91
CA LYS A 231 -15.72 6.02 7.23
C LYS A 231 -14.59 5.93 8.25
N ALA A 232 -14.19 7.05 8.83
CA ALA A 232 -13.17 7.08 9.87
C ALA A 232 -13.55 6.16 11.06
N GLY A 233 -12.57 5.43 11.59
CA GLY A 233 -12.73 4.45 12.67
C GLY A 233 -13.18 3.05 12.21
N VAL A 234 -13.58 2.89 10.94
CA VAL A 234 -14.05 1.60 10.40
C VAL A 234 -12.88 0.79 9.84
N TRP A 235 -12.89 -0.52 10.08
CA TRP A 235 -11.90 -1.47 9.59
C TRP A 235 -12.30 -2.08 8.25
N TYR A 236 -11.32 -2.16 7.34
CA TYR A 236 -11.44 -2.73 5.99
C TYR A 236 -10.36 -3.78 5.78
N CYS A 237 -10.64 -4.82 4.98
CA CYS A 237 -9.66 -5.86 4.68
C CYS A 237 -8.63 -5.34 3.67
N LEU A 238 -7.35 -5.33 4.01
CA LEU A 238 -6.28 -4.93 3.10
C LEU A 238 -5.62 -6.13 2.39
N SER A 239 -5.44 -7.25 3.09
CA SER A 239 -4.78 -8.44 2.53
C SER A 239 -5.73 -9.63 2.66
N PRO A 240 -6.63 -9.84 1.68
CA PRO A 240 -7.57 -10.94 1.70
C PRO A 240 -6.87 -12.29 1.53
N HIS A 241 -7.44 -13.33 2.14
CA HIS A 241 -7.02 -14.69 1.86
C HIS A 241 -7.37 -15.07 0.41
N TRP A 242 -6.63 -15.98 -0.25
CA TRP A 242 -6.95 -16.40 -1.62
C TRP A 242 -8.39 -16.96 -1.77
N ALA A 243 -8.95 -17.53 -0.70
CA ALA A 243 -10.34 -17.98 -0.59
C ALA A 243 -11.25 -16.95 0.11
N TRP A 244 -11.04 -15.65 -0.13
CA TRP A 244 -11.77 -14.60 0.59
C TRP A 244 -13.28 -14.60 0.35
N ASP A 245 -13.70 -15.16 -0.78
CA ASP A 245 -15.08 -15.25 -1.26
C ASP A 245 -15.77 -16.56 -0.83
N GLN A 246 -15.06 -17.45 -0.14
CA GLN A 246 -15.57 -18.75 0.31
C GLN A 246 -16.12 -18.67 1.74
N GLU A 247 -17.16 -19.47 2.03
CA GLU A 247 -17.62 -19.65 3.41
C GLU A 247 -16.57 -20.38 4.25
N GLN A 248 -16.27 -19.84 5.43
CA GLN A 248 -15.36 -20.51 6.37
C GLN A 248 -15.98 -21.80 6.91
N PRO A 249 -15.18 -22.87 7.09
CA PRO A 249 -15.64 -24.05 7.80
C PRO A 249 -16.10 -23.65 9.20
N LYS A 250 -17.31 -24.08 9.60
CA LYS A 250 -17.77 -23.86 10.96
C LYS A 250 -16.78 -24.50 11.94
N PRO A 251 -16.43 -23.81 13.05
CA PRO A 251 -15.62 -24.42 14.09
C PRO A 251 -16.23 -25.75 14.49
N LYS A 252 -15.39 -26.78 14.64
CA LYS A 252 -15.85 -28.04 15.21
C LYS A 252 -16.08 -27.79 16.70
N ASP A 253 -17.32 -27.95 17.14
CA ASP A 253 -17.74 -27.92 18.55
C ASP A 253 -16.95 -28.93 19.41
#